data_AF-A0A959EWE3-F1
#
_entry.id   AF-A0A959EWE3-F1
#
_cell.length_a   1.000
_cell.length_b   1.000
_cell.length_c   1.000
_cell.angle_alpha   90.00
_cell.angle_beta   90.00
_cell.angle_gamma   90.00
#
_symmetry.space_group_name_H-M   'P 1'
#
loop_
_entity.id
_entity.type
_entity.pdbx_description
1 polymer ?
#
loop_
_entity_poly.entity_id
_entity_poly.type
_entity_poly.pdbx_seq_one_letter_code
_entity_poly.pdbx_strand_id
1 'polypeptide(L)'
;MKTIGPLAAIFLFCIADLPAFAQTPVIHSDLVSAVYSLAVLPAGEQPIRMVTDGTDLYYASLLGDIKKVDLPGGVLTTEYTTADHGLEQVFGMEYYNGKLYLTGLVSSGDTAWVGYLQSIELGTGLVTNLAYTDTLYIANGFYDHRFNFVLASPTGQHLYVHIASRTNHGEVQELAGAGGTAGLREHYLTGKIFRLPISPGSAIHLQDDSLWVANSPYLFAQGLRNAFAPAFDASGNFYVAMNSDRRDVPEPVYRLQGGEHCGFPY
;
A
#
# COMPACT_ATOMS: atom_id res chain seq x y z
N MET A 1 12.94 6.03 -35.31
CA MET A 1 13.04 4.90 -34.35
C MET A 1 13.78 5.40 -33.13
N LYS A 2 13.09 5.63 -32.01
CA LYS A 2 13.72 5.99 -30.74
C LYS A 2 14.05 4.69 -30.02
N THR A 3 15.34 4.43 -29.84
CA THR A 3 15.87 3.37 -28.99
C THR A 3 15.50 3.68 -27.53
N ILE A 4 14.73 2.78 -26.92
CA ILE A 4 14.43 2.78 -25.49
C ILE A 4 15.68 2.25 -24.80
N GLY A 5 16.32 3.06 -23.96
CA GLY A 5 17.46 2.65 -23.13
C GLY A 5 17.05 1.62 -22.08
N PRO A 6 18.01 0.90 -21.46
CA PRO A 6 17.71 -0.18 -20.53
C PRO A 6 16.94 0.36 -19.31
N LEU A 7 15.84 -0.30 -18.96
CA LEU A 7 15.12 -0.08 -17.71
C LEU A 7 16.09 -0.27 -16.54
N ALA A 8 16.36 0.79 -15.79
CA ALA A 8 17.03 0.68 -14.49
C ALA A 8 15.97 0.23 -13.47
N ALA A 9 16.10 -0.99 -12.98
CA ALA A 9 15.32 -1.45 -11.83
C ALA A 9 15.99 -0.92 -10.55
N ILE A 10 15.25 -0.18 -9.74
CA ILE A 10 15.71 0.34 -8.45
C ILE A 10 15.31 -0.66 -7.36
N PHE A 11 16.29 -1.14 -6.60
CA PHE A 11 16.09 -2.01 -5.44
C PHE A 11 16.66 -1.36 -4.18
N LEU A 12 15.93 -1.42 -3.07
CA LEU A 12 16.39 -0.98 -1.75
C LEU A 12 16.77 -2.21 -0.91
N PHE A 13 17.94 -2.18 -0.28
CA PHE A 13 18.36 -3.16 0.72
C PHE A 13 18.51 -2.46 2.08
N CYS A 14 17.70 -2.86 3.06
CA CYS A 14 17.95 -2.55 4.46
C CYS A 14 18.88 -3.61 5.04
N ILE A 15 20.14 -3.27 5.26
CA ILE A 15 21.09 -4.14 5.97
C ILE A 15 20.92 -3.85 7.46
N ALA A 16 20.14 -4.69 8.15
CA ALA A 16 20.18 -4.75 9.60
C ALA A 16 21.28 -5.76 9.99
N ASP A 17 22.27 -5.32 10.76
CA ASP A 17 23.30 -6.17 11.35
C ASP A 17 22.69 -7.06 12.44
N LEU A 18 22.03 -8.14 12.03
CA LEU A 18 21.76 -9.28 12.88
C LEU A 18 22.49 -10.48 12.27
N PRO A 19 23.33 -11.21 13.03
CA PRO A 19 24.01 -12.40 12.52
C PRO A 19 23.02 -13.56 12.45
N ALA A 20 22.07 -13.47 11.53
CA ALA A 20 21.54 -14.67 10.90
C ALA A 20 22.62 -15.17 9.94
N PHE A 21 22.83 -16.48 9.86
CA PHE A 21 23.57 -17.10 8.75
C PHE A 21 22.76 -16.95 7.44
N ALA A 22 22.51 -15.70 7.04
CA ALA A 22 21.96 -15.36 5.75
C ALA A 22 23.03 -15.66 4.70
N GLN A 23 22.62 -16.20 3.55
CA GLN A 23 23.48 -16.21 2.38
C GLN A 23 24.03 -14.80 2.18
N THR A 24 25.36 -14.67 2.03
CA THR A 24 25.94 -13.41 1.60
C THR A 24 25.30 -13.08 0.24
N PRO A 25 24.55 -11.97 0.12
CA PRO A 25 23.94 -11.61 -1.14
C PRO A 25 25.01 -11.50 -2.21
N VAL A 26 24.89 -12.27 -3.29
CA VAL A 26 25.80 -12.18 -4.44
C VAL A 26 25.13 -11.31 -5.48
N ILE A 27 25.79 -10.21 -5.85
CA ILE A 27 25.35 -9.40 -6.98
C ILE A 27 25.63 -10.21 -8.24
N HIS A 28 24.57 -10.59 -8.93
CA HIS A 28 24.63 -11.17 -10.27
C HIS A 28 25.01 -10.07 -11.27
N SER A 29 26.32 -9.85 -11.47
CA SER A 29 26.86 -8.81 -12.36
C SER A 29 26.44 -8.99 -13.83
N ASP A 30 25.96 -10.16 -14.19
CA ASP A 30 25.32 -10.49 -15.47
C ASP A 30 23.89 -9.91 -15.61
N LEU A 31 23.23 -9.63 -14.49
CA LEU A 31 21.87 -9.08 -14.43
C LEU A 31 21.82 -7.64 -13.89
N VAL A 32 22.79 -7.25 -13.07
CA VAL A 32 22.88 -5.93 -12.42
C VAL A 32 24.09 -5.20 -12.97
N SER A 33 23.83 -4.16 -13.76
CA SER A 33 24.88 -3.36 -14.39
C SER A 33 25.59 -2.41 -13.42
N ALA A 34 24.88 -1.95 -12.38
CA ALA A 34 25.43 -1.07 -11.35
C ALA A 34 24.54 -1.08 -10.08
N VAL A 35 25.17 -0.78 -8.94
CA VAL A 35 24.49 -0.50 -7.67
C VAL A 35 24.91 0.89 -7.22
N TYR A 36 23.95 1.75 -6.92
CA TYR A 36 24.19 3.11 -6.44
C TYR A 36 23.61 3.27 -5.04
N SER A 37 24.39 3.86 -4.14
CA SER A 37 23.87 4.37 -2.86
C SER A 37 23.32 5.77 -3.11
N LEU A 38 21.99 5.92 -3.09
CA LEU A 38 21.33 7.19 -3.40
C LEU A 38 21.27 8.12 -2.20
N ALA A 39 20.88 7.62 -1.03
CA ALA A 39 20.78 8.40 0.20
C ALA A 39 20.96 7.51 1.44
N VAL A 40 21.43 8.11 2.53
CA VAL A 40 21.43 7.48 3.86
C VAL A 40 20.20 7.97 4.61
N LEU A 41 19.36 7.04 5.05
CA LEU A 41 18.16 7.36 5.80
C LEU A 41 18.51 7.76 7.25
N PRO A 42 17.85 8.79 7.82
CA PRO A 42 18.01 9.11 9.23
C PRO A 42 17.66 7.93 10.14
N ALA A 43 18.31 7.85 11.31
CA ALA A 43 17.97 6.84 12.30
C ALA A 43 16.51 7.01 12.77
N GLY A 44 15.75 5.91 12.78
CA GLY A 44 14.34 5.92 13.16
C GLY A 44 13.36 6.16 12.00
N GLU A 45 13.85 6.44 10.79
CA GLU A 45 13.01 6.49 9.59
C GLU A 45 12.36 5.12 9.35
N GLN A 46 11.07 5.10 9.00
CA GLN A 46 10.30 3.89 8.73
C GLN A 46 9.77 3.91 7.30
N PRO A 47 10.64 3.75 6.28
CA PRO A 47 10.21 3.76 4.89
C PRO A 47 9.36 2.53 4.58
N ILE A 48 8.26 2.72 3.86
CA ILE A 48 7.29 1.64 3.57
C ILE A 48 7.01 1.46 2.08
N ARG A 49 7.09 2.52 1.28
CA ARG A 49 6.73 2.53 -0.14
C ARG A 49 7.63 3.46 -0.91
N MET A 50 7.96 3.08 -2.13
CA MET A 50 8.73 3.92 -3.05
C MET A 50 8.03 3.97 -4.39
N VAL A 51 8.07 5.13 -5.03
CA VAL A 51 7.59 5.36 -6.40
C VAL A 51 8.53 6.31 -7.11
N THR A 52 8.50 6.34 -8.43
CA THR A 52 9.27 7.30 -9.22
C THR A 52 8.37 7.98 -10.23
N ASP A 53 8.63 9.27 -10.48
CA ASP A 53 8.03 10.00 -11.60
C ASP A 53 8.88 9.92 -12.88
N GLY A 54 9.98 9.17 -12.84
CA GLY A 54 10.98 9.04 -13.91
C GLY A 54 12.17 9.99 -13.78
N THR A 55 12.09 11.00 -12.90
CA THR A 55 13.17 11.95 -12.61
C THR A 55 13.63 11.84 -11.17
N ASP A 56 12.68 11.84 -10.24
CA ASP A 56 12.89 11.75 -8.80
C ASP A 56 12.37 10.40 -8.27
N LEU A 57 12.93 9.97 -7.15
CA LEU A 57 12.40 8.88 -6.34
C LEU A 57 11.67 9.48 -5.13
N TYR A 58 10.45 9.05 -4.91
CA TYR A 58 9.69 9.39 -3.71
C TYR A 58 9.58 8.16 -2.83
N TYR A 59 9.66 8.35 -1.51
CA TYR A 59 9.26 7.32 -0.57
C TYR A 59 8.35 7.88 0.52
N ALA A 60 7.42 7.04 0.96
CA ALA A 60 6.56 7.31 2.09
C ALA A 60 7.15 6.66 3.34
N SER A 61 7.12 7.38 4.45
CA SER A 61 7.34 6.84 5.79
C SER A 61 6.01 6.39 6.39
N LEU A 62 6.06 5.42 7.30
CA LEU A 62 4.87 4.96 8.03
C LEU A 62 4.20 6.10 8.81
N LEU A 63 4.98 7.09 9.26
CA LEU A 63 4.51 8.21 10.09
C LEU A 63 3.98 9.41 9.28
N GLY A 64 3.83 9.23 7.96
CA GLY A 64 3.17 10.18 7.07
C GLY A 64 4.10 11.04 6.23
N ASP A 65 5.37 11.19 6.61
CA ASP A 65 6.31 11.97 5.79
C ASP A 65 6.50 11.33 4.41
N ILE A 66 6.41 12.16 3.38
CA ILE A 66 6.79 11.84 2.00
C ILE A 66 8.11 12.53 1.71
N LYS A 67 9.13 11.72 1.43
CA LYS A 67 10.47 12.19 1.13
C LYS A 67 10.75 12.04 -0.36
N LYS A 68 11.59 12.93 -0.89
CA LYS A 68 12.06 12.94 -2.26
C LYS A 68 13.57 12.76 -2.28
N VAL A 69 14.05 11.94 -3.20
CA VAL A 69 15.46 11.77 -3.52
C VAL A 69 15.63 12.16 -4.98
N ASP A 70 16.37 13.24 -5.21
CA ASP A 70 16.85 13.61 -6.55
C ASP A 70 17.78 12.50 -7.05
N LEU A 71 17.40 11.78 -8.12
CA LEU A 71 18.17 10.63 -8.60
C LEU A 71 19.57 11.03 -9.13
N PRO A 72 19.72 12.11 -9.91
CA PRO A 72 21.03 12.67 -10.26
C PRO A 72 21.92 13.04 -9.06
N GLY A 73 21.35 13.67 -8.03
CA GLY A 73 22.12 14.29 -6.94
C GLY A 73 22.21 13.48 -5.64
N GLY A 74 21.34 12.48 -5.46
CA GLY A 74 21.17 11.75 -4.20
C GLY A 74 20.66 12.62 -3.04
N VAL A 75 20.12 13.80 -3.33
CA VAL A 75 19.72 14.76 -2.30
C VAL A 75 18.37 14.36 -1.75
N LEU A 76 18.34 13.99 -0.47
CA LEU A 76 17.13 13.67 0.27
C LEU A 76 16.48 14.94 0.83
N THR A 77 15.22 15.19 0.46
CA THR A 77 14.39 16.27 1.01
C THR A 77 13.07 15.72 1.55
N THR A 78 12.48 16.43 2.51
CA THR A 78 11.08 16.18 2.90
C THR A 78 10.20 17.01 1.98
N GLU A 79 9.29 16.37 1.25
CA GLU A 79 8.43 17.04 0.28
C GLU A 79 7.05 17.34 0.89
N TYR A 80 6.46 16.37 1.60
CA TYR A 80 5.20 16.51 2.31
C TYR A 80 5.26 15.81 3.66
N THR A 81 4.40 16.22 4.57
CA THR A 81 4.29 15.71 5.93
C THR A 81 2.83 15.47 6.31
N THR A 82 2.61 14.81 7.44
CA THR A 82 1.29 14.67 8.06
C THR A 82 0.55 15.99 8.23
N ALA A 83 1.26 17.11 8.43
CA ALA A 83 0.63 18.43 8.52
C ALA A 83 0.00 18.90 7.19
N ASP A 84 0.51 18.41 6.06
CA ASP A 84 0.04 18.79 4.72
C ASP A 84 -1.20 17.98 4.31
N HIS A 85 -1.17 16.66 4.50
CA HIS A 85 -2.22 15.75 4.01
C HIS A 85 -3.12 15.17 5.12
N GLY A 86 -2.74 15.29 6.39
CA GLY A 86 -3.54 14.88 7.54
C GLY A 86 -3.57 13.37 7.83
N LEU A 87 -2.79 12.55 7.12
CA LEU A 87 -2.74 11.10 7.37
C LEU A 87 -1.71 10.81 8.46
N GLU A 88 -2.16 10.27 9.59
CA GLU A 88 -1.30 9.91 10.72
C GLU A 88 -0.42 8.70 10.41
N GLN A 89 -0.92 7.82 9.53
CA GLN A 89 -0.15 6.72 8.99
C GLN A 89 -0.39 6.58 7.49
N VAL A 90 0.69 6.40 6.74
CA VAL A 90 0.62 6.08 5.31
C VAL A 90 1.01 4.61 5.13
N PHE A 91 0.42 3.93 4.14
CA PHE A 91 0.68 2.51 3.85
C PHE A 91 0.90 2.26 2.36
N GLY A 92 0.11 2.93 1.52
CA GLY A 92 0.22 2.87 0.07
C GLY A 92 0.65 4.21 -0.50
N MET A 93 1.49 4.16 -1.53
CA MET A 93 1.82 5.31 -2.36
C MET A 93 1.96 4.86 -3.82
N GLU A 94 1.36 5.61 -4.73
CA GLU A 94 1.48 5.43 -6.18
C GLU A 94 1.75 6.78 -6.84
N TYR A 95 2.65 6.83 -7.81
CA TYR A 95 2.78 8.00 -8.68
C TYR A 95 1.98 7.77 -9.97
N TYR A 96 1.12 8.71 -10.33
CA TYR A 96 0.48 8.71 -11.64
C TYR A 96 0.18 10.13 -12.13
N ASN A 97 0.70 10.47 -13.31
CA ASN A 97 0.39 11.69 -14.05
C ASN A 97 0.50 12.99 -13.23
N GLY A 98 1.66 13.19 -12.57
CA GLY A 98 1.93 14.39 -11.78
C GLY A 98 1.26 14.42 -10.41
N LYS A 99 0.64 13.32 -9.97
CA LYS A 99 0.07 13.20 -8.62
C LYS A 99 0.67 12.01 -7.88
N LEU A 100 0.83 12.18 -6.57
CA LEU A 100 0.99 11.07 -5.64
C LEU A 100 -0.38 10.68 -5.11
N TYR A 101 -0.72 9.41 -5.19
CA TYR A 101 -1.90 8.84 -4.56
C TYR A 101 -1.48 8.12 -3.30
N LEU A 102 -2.16 8.39 -2.19
CA LEU A 102 -1.82 7.84 -0.88
C LEU A 102 -3.00 7.07 -0.32
N THR A 103 -2.72 5.91 0.27
CA THR A 103 -3.63 5.30 1.25
C THR A 103 -3.05 5.43 2.64
N GLY A 104 -3.89 5.82 3.58
CA GLY A 104 -3.48 6.03 4.96
C GLY A 104 -4.63 6.01 5.93
N LEU A 105 -4.30 6.17 7.21
CA LEU A 105 -5.23 6.12 8.31
C LEU A 105 -5.17 7.40 9.15
N VAL A 106 -6.31 7.75 9.73
CA VAL A 106 -6.44 8.79 10.77
C VAL A 106 -7.15 8.17 11.97
N SER A 107 -6.63 8.39 13.17
CA SER A 107 -7.24 7.87 14.39
C SER A 107 -8.62 8.50 14.62
N SER A 108 -9.60 7.66 14.93
CA SER A 108 -10.92 8.07 15.44
C SER A 108 -11.14 7.60 16.90
N GLY A 109 -10.06 7.20 17.57
CA GLY A 109 -10.02 6.67 18.93
C GLY A 109 -8.85 5.71 19.10
N ASP A 110 -8.64 5.19 20.32
CA ASP A 110 -7.44 4.41 20.67
C ASP A 110 -7.19 3.20 19.74
N THR A 111 -8.24 2.60 19.20
CA THR A 111 -8.18 1.40 18.33
C THR A 111 -9.09 1.48 17.11
N ALA A 112 -9.58 2.69 16.84
CA ALA A 112 -10.52 3.00 15.79
C ALA A 112 -9.82 3.91 14.78
N TRP A 113 -9.93 3.56 13.50
CA TRP A 113 -9.24 4.27 12.42
C TRP A 113 -10.16 4.49 11.23
N VAL A 114 -10.03 5.63 10.58
CA VAL A 114 -10.67 5.88 9.29
C VAL A 114 -9.61 5.81 8.21
N GLY A 115 -9.85 4.97 7.20
CA GLY A 115 -8.99 4.86 6.04
C GLY A 115 -9.32 5.94 5.01
N TYR A 116 -8.30 6.54 4.41
CA TYR A 116 -8.42 7.54 3.37
C TYR A 116 -7.60 7.17 2.13
N LEU A 117 -8.19 7.42 0.96
CA LEU A 117 -7.48 7.51 -0.31
C LEU A 117 -7.44 8.98 -0.70
N GLN A 118 -6.23 9.51 -0.86
CA GLN A 118 -5.99 10.91 -1.22
C GLN A 118 -5.10 11.01 -2.46
N SER A 119 -5.13 12.17 -3.11
CA SER A 119 -4.07 12.57 -4.05
C SER A 119 -3.42 13.86 -3.59
N ILE A 120 -2.11 13.99 -3.84
CA ILE A 120 -1.34 15.22 -3.74
C ILE A 120 -0.86 15.59 -5.14
N GLU A 121 -1.22 16.78 -5.62
CA GLU A 121 -0.69 17.33 -6.87
C GLU A 121 0.74 17.80 -6.67
N LEU A 122 1.69 17.22 -7.41
CA LEU A 122 3.08 17.63 -7.33
C LEU A 122 3.25 19.08 -7.83
N GLY A 123 4.08 19.85 -7.13
CA GLY A 123 4.35 21.26 -7.43
C GLY A 123 3.37 22.24 -6.78
N THR A 124 2.07 21.91 -6.67
CA THR A 124 1.10 22.76 -5.94
C THR A 124 0.90 22.29 -4.50
N GLY A 125 1.11 21.01 -4.22
CA GLY A 125 0.80 20.40 -2.92
C GLY A 125 -0.70 20.28 -2.66
N LEU A 126 -1.56 20.46 -3.67
CA LEU A 126 -3.01 20.38 -3.48
C LEU A 126 -3.41 18.95 -3.09
N VAL A 127 -3.94 18.80 -1.87
CA VAL A 127 -4.47 17.54 -1.36
C VAL A 127 -5.95 17.42 -1.68
N THR A 128 -6.36 16.27 -2.21
CA THR A 128 -7.78 15.95 -2.51
C THR A 128 -8.14 14.60 -1.90
N ASN A 129 -9.22 14.56 -1.12
CA ASN A 129 -9.81 13.31 -0.63
C ASN A 129 -10.63 12.65 -1.74
N LEU A 130 -10.25 11.42 -2.13
CA LEU A 130 -10.91 10.66 -3.19
C LEU A 130 -11.87 9.61 -2.62
N ALA A 131 -11.51 8.98 -1.50
CA ALA A 131 -12.38 8.07 -0.77
C ALA A 131 -12.04 8.01 0.71
N TYR A 132 -13.00 7.57 1.52
CA TYR A 132 -12.81 7.30 2.94
C TYR A 132 -13.69 6.13 3.38
N THR A 133 -13.30 5.44 4.45
CA THR A 133 -14.03 4.30 5.01
C THR A 133 -14.95 4.71 6.16
N ASP A 134 -15.89 3.84 6.52
CA ASP A 134 -16.35 3.79 7.91
C ASP A 134 -15.19 3.49 8.87
N THR A 135 -15.44 3.67 10.17
CA THR A 135 -14.42 3.36 11.19
C THR A 135 -14.08 1.86 11.17
N LEU A 136 -12.81 1.57 10.99
CA LEU A 136 -12.20 0.25 11.05
C LEU A 136 -11.59 0.04 12.44
N TYR A 137 -11.92 -1.07 13.10
CA TYR A 137 -11.38 -1.39 14.42
C TYR A 137 -10.24 -2.40 14.29
N ILE A 138 -9.10 -2.10 14.91
CA ILE A 138 -7.89 -2.94 14.86
C ILE A 138 -8.07 -4.19 15.72
N ALA A 139 -7.86 -5.36 15.13
CA ALA A 139 -8.11 -6.63 15.81
C ALA A 139 -6.96 -7.04 16.74
N ASN A 140 -5.68 -6.74 16.41
CA ASN A 140 -4.54 -7.10 17.26
C ASN A 140 -3.20 -6.45 16.83
N GLY A 141 -2.67 -5.53 17.65
CA GLY A 141 -1.25 -5.12 17.67
C GLY A 141 -0.48 -5.04 16.33
N PHE A 142 0.67 -5.73 16.27
CA PHE A 142 1.71 -5.64 15.23
C PHE A 142 1.40 -6.35 13.89
N TYR A 143 0.27 -7.06 13.78
CA TYR A 143 -0.06 -7.91 12.62
C TYR A 143 -1.30 -7.43 11.85
N ASP A 144 -1.67 -6.16 12.01
CA ASP A 144 -2.76 -5.57 11.23
C ASP A 144 -2.25 -5.10 9.86
N HIS A 145 -2.95 -5.52 8.83
CA HIS A 145 -2.54 -5.38 7.44
C HIS A 145 -3.12 -4.13 6.75
N ARG A 146 -4.06 -3.44 7.41
CA ARG A 146 -4.50 -2.04 7.16
C ARG A 146 -4.77 -1.66 5.68
N PHE A 147 -4.71 -0.37 5.36
CA PHE A 147 -5.06 0.17 4.03
C PHE A 147 -3.84 0.13 3.08
N ASN A 148 -3.47 -1.07 2.64
CA ASN A 148 -2.09 -1.43 2.29
C ASN A 148 -1.53 -0.76 1.02
N PHE A 149 -2.26 -0.79 -0.10
CA PHE A 149 -1.74 -0.26 -1.37
C PHE A 149 -2.75 0.63 -2.08
N VAL A 150 -2.21 1.44 -2.99
CA VAL A 150 -2.91 2.05 -4.11
C VAL A 150 -2.13 1.76 -5.39
N LEU A 151 -2.82 1.50 -6.49
CA LEU A 151 -2.23 1.29 -7.82
C LEU A 151 -3.12 1.90 -8.90
N ALA A 152 -2.53 2.69 -9.80
CA ALA A 152 -3.26 3.24 -10.93
C ALA A 152 -3.45 2.20 -12.03
N SER A 153 -4.64 2.17 -12.63
CA SER A 153 -4.88 1.37 -13.83
C SER A 153 -4.02 1.86 -15.00
N PRO A 154 -3.58 0.98 -15.92
CA PRO A 154 -2.80 1.40 -17.10
C PRO A 154 -3.54 2.40 -18.01
N THR A 155 -4.87 2.38 -17.98
CA THR A 155 -5.72 3.32 -18.74
C THR A 155 -5.89 4.68 -18.05
N GLY A 156 -5.42 4.82 -16.81
CA GLY A 156 -5.59 6.03 -16.01
C GLY A 156 -7.02 6.32 -15.59
N GLN A 157 -7.94 5.37 -15.66
CA GLN A 157 -9.35 5.60 -15.31
C GLN A 157 -9.65 5.26 -13.85
N HIS A 158 -8.88 4.35 -13.27
CA HIS A 158 -9.15 3.80 -11.95
C HIS A 158 -7.92 3.73 -11.05
N LEU A 159 -8.18 3.71 -9.75
CA LEU A 159 -7.25 3.35 -8.69
C LEU A 159 -7.74 2.06 -8.03
N TYR A 160 -6.83 1.13 -7.80
CA TYR A 160 -7.08 -0.08 -7.04
C TYR A 160 -6.51 0.10 -5.65
N VAL A 161 -7.34 -0.12 -4.62
CA VAL A 161 -6.91 -0.02 -3.22
C VAL A 161 -7.27 -1.29 -2.46
N HIS A 162 -6.41 -1.71 -1.54
CA HIS A 162 -6.64 -2.90 -0.73
C HIS A 162 -6.88 -2.53 0.73
N ILE A 163 -8.08 -2.81 1.21
CA ILE A 163 -8.39 -2.80 2.65
C ILE A 163 -8.13 -4.22 3.13
N ALA A 164 -7.00 -4.42 3.79
CA ALA A 164 -6.54 -5.74 4.15
C ALA A 164 -7.32 -6.34 5.33
N SER A 165 -7.11 -7.63 5.55
CA SER A 165 -7.65 -8.36 6.69
C SER A 165 -7.23 -7.70 7.99
N ARG A 166 -8.17 -7.58 8.92
CA ARG A 166 -7.87 -7.14 10.28
C ARG A 166 -7.38 -8.29 11.16
N THR A 167 -7.66 -9.53 10.78
CA THR A 167 -7.27 -10.74 11.50
C THR A 167 -6.03 -11.38 10.89
N ASN A 168 -5.38 -12.24 11.67
CA ASN A 168 -4.19 -12.94 11.22
C ASN A 168 -4.54 -14.17 10.36
N HIS A 169 -5.63 -14.86 10.64
CA HIS A 169 -6.06 -16.12 10.02
C HIS A 169 -7.58 -16.17 9.77
N GLY A 170 -8.27 -15.03 9.82
CA GLY A 170 -9.71 -15.01 9.79
C GLY A 170 -10.34 -15.35 11.13
N GLU A 171 -9.61 -15.45 12.23
CA GLU A 171 -10.12 -15.87 13.53
C GLU A 171 -11.12 -14.87 14.15
N VAL A 172 -12.00 -15.36 15.01
CA VAL A 172 -12.69 -14.49 15.96
C VAL A 172 -11.66 -14.09 17.02
N GLN A 173 -11.50 -12.79 17.30
CA GLN A 173 -10.58 -12.36 18.34
C GLN A 173 -11.14 -12.71 19.72
N GLU A 174 -10.42 -13.56 20.46
CA GLU A 174 -10.81 -14.04 21.80
C GLU A 174 -10.28 -13.14 22.94
N LEU A 175 -9.21 -12.38 22.70
CA LEU A 175 -8.60 -11.51 23.71
C LEU A 175 -9.44 -10.24 23.92
N ALA A 176 -10.20 -10.24 25.01
CA ALA A 176 -10.72 -9.01 25.61
C ALA A 176 -9.54 -8.20 26.19
N GLY A 177 -8.98 -7.29 25.39
CA GLY A 177 -8.05 -6.27 25.91
C GLY A 177 -6.79 -6.04 25.09
N ALA A 178 -6.96 -5.48 23.89
CA ALA A 178 -6.13 -4.43 23.31
C ALA A 178 -6.91 -3.84 22.11
N GLY A 179 -8.06 -3.21 22.41
CA GLY A 179 -8.87 -2.51 21.39
C GLY A 179 -10.36 -2.77 21.32
N GLY A 180 -10.95 -3.49 22.27
CA GLY A 180 -12.42 -3.62 22.32
C GLY A 180 -13.02 -4.46 21.17
N THR A 181 -12.25 -5.36 20.58
CA THR A 181 -12.64 -6.14 19.39
C THR A 181 -12.96 -7.61 19.68
N ALA A 182 -13.13 -7.96 20.96
CA ALA A 182 -13.48 -9.31 21.38
C ALA A 182 -14.78 -9.77 20.74
N GLY A 183 -14.79 -10.99 20.19
CA GLY A 183 -15.93 -11.56 19.49
C GLY A 183 -16.11 -11.09 18.04
N LEU A 184 -15.26 -10.19 17.53
CA LEU A 184 -15.29 -9.74 16.14
C LEU A 184 -14.32 -10.54 15.27
N ARG A 185 -14.72 -10.79 14.01
CA ARG A 185 -13.89 -11.43 12.97
C ARG A 185 -13.36 -10.39 11.98
N GLU A 186 -13.87 -10.39 10.75
CA GLU A 186 -13.58 -9.40 9.72
C GLU A 186 -14.62 -8.29 9.75
N HIS A 187 -14.21 -7.10 9.30
CA HIS A 187 -15.13 -6.06 8.87
C HIS A 187 -15.68 -6.44 7.47
N TYR A 188 -16.85 -5.92 7.10
CA TYR A 188 -17.37 -6.13 5.75
C TYR A 188 -16.47 -5.47 4.69
N LEU A 189 -15.74 -4.41 5.03
CA LEU A 189 -14.76 -3.79 4.13
C LEU A 189 -13.42 -4.52 4.01
N THR A 190 -13.03 -5.32 5.00
CA THR A 190 -11.68 -5.91 5.05
C THR A 190 -11.53 -7.14 4.16
N GLY A 191 -10.28 -7.38 3.77
CA GLY A 191 -9.87 -8.43 2.84
C GLY A 191 -10.36 -8.23 1.40
N LYS A 192 -10.48 -6.97 0.96
CA LYS A 192 -11.08 -6.59 -0.33
C LYS A 192 -10.24 -5.58 -1.07
N ILE A 193 -10.22 -5.74 -2.39
CA ILE A 193 -9.72 -4.75 -3.33
C ILE A 193 -10.90 -3.99 -3.91
N PHE A 194 -10.83 -2.67 -3.83
CA PHE A 194 -11.78 -1.77 -4.46
C PHE A 194 -11.15 -1.11 -5.68
N ARG A 195 -11.90 -1.04 -6.78
CA ARG A 195 -11.57 -0.29 -7.99
C ARG A 195 -12.39 1.00 -7.99
N LEU A 196 -11.73 2.11 -7.71
CA LEU A 196 -12.33 3.43 -7.59
C LEU A 196 -12.01 4.28 -8.83
N PRO A 197 -12.89 5.17 -9.28
CA PRO A 197 -12.53 6.19 -10.27
C PRO A 197 -11.33 7.02 -9.79
N ILE A 198 -10.39 7.33 -10.68
CA ILE A 198 -9.19 8.10 -10.32
C ILE A 198 -9.50 9.56 -9.95
N SER A 199 -10.64 10.07 -10.44
CA SER A 199 -11.10 11.44 -10.24
C SER A 199 -12.62 11.42 -10.02
N PRO A 200 -13.08 10.97 -8.84
CA PRO A 200 -14.49 10.97 -8.53
C PRO A 200 -14.98 12.41 -8.36
N GLY A 201 -16.24 12.69 -8.73
CA GLY A 201 -16.82 14.04 -8.58
C GLY A 201 -16.99 14.49 -7.13
N SER A 202 -16.97 13.55 -6.19
CA SER A 202 -16.96 13.75 -4.75
C SER A 202 -16.25 12.58 -4.09
N ALA A 203 -15.75 12.76 -2.85
CA ALA A 203 -15.15 11.67 -2.11
C ALA A 203 -16.13 10.48 -1.97
N ILE A 204 -15.66 9.28 -2.26
CA ILE A 204 -16.45 8.04 -2.16
C ILE A 204 -16.41 7.53 -0.73
N HIS A 205 -17.58 7.33 -0.14
CA HIS A 205 -17.71 6.67 1.16
C HIS A 205 -17.78 5.16 0.98
N LEU A 206 -16.78 4.44 1.49
CA LEU A 206 -16.74 2.99 1.58
C LEU A 206 -17.39 2.57 2.89
N GLN A 207 -18.54 1.90 2.82
CA GLN A 207 -19.35 1.59 4.00
C GLN A 207 -19.06 0.19 4.52
N ASP A 208 -18.90 0.07 5.83
CA ASP A 208 -18.73 -1.21 6.52
C ASP A 208 -20.07 -1.91 6.74
N ASP A 209 -20.74 -2.18 5.62
CA ASP A 209 -22.06 -2.78 5.57
C ASP A 209 -22.12 -3.89 4.52
N SER A 210 -22.66 -5.03 4.91
CA SER A 210 -22.72 -6.22 4.05
C SER A 210 -23.53 -6.00 2.77
N LEU A 211 -24.63 -5.26 2.84
CA LEU A 211 -25.51 -5.01 1.70
C LEU A 211 -24.86 -3.97 0.77
N TRP A 212 -24.23 -2.95 1.32
CA TRP A 212 -23.47 -1.99 0.54
C TRP A 212 -22.34 -2.68 -0.22
N VAL A 213 -21.53 -3.50 0.45
CA VAL A 213 -20.41 -4.21 -0.18
C VAL A 213 -20.89 -5.17 -1.26
N ALA A 214 -21.94 -5.96 -1.00
CA ALA A 214 -22.49 -6.92 -1.97
C ALA A 214 -23.05 -6.24 -3.23
N ASN A 215 -23.52 -5.00 -3.13
CA ASN A 215 -24.08 -4.23 -4.24
C ASN A 215 -23.12 -3.12 -4.75
N SER A 216 -21.90 -3.04 -4.21
CA SER A 216 -20.99 -1.95 -4.50
C SER A 216 -20.42 -2.09 -5.91
N PRO A 217 -20.53 -1.06 -6.78
CA PRO A 217 -19.89 -1.08 -8.09
C PRO A 217 -18.35 -0.97 -8.00
N TYR A 218 -17.83 -0.69 -6.79
CA TYR A 218 -16.42 -0.51 -6.54
C TYR A 218 -15.72 -1.80 -6.11
N LEU A 219 -16.45 -2.82 -5.66
CA LEU A 219 -15.83 -4.09 -5.27
C LEU A 219 -15.20 -4.74 -6.50
N PHE A 220 -13.89 -4.93 -6.46
CA PHE A 220 -13.15 -5.56 -7.55
C PHE A 220 -12.85 -7.02 -7.25
N ALA A 221 -12.25 -7.32 -6.11
CA ALA A 221 -11.95 -8.69 -5.69
C ALA A 221 -12.04 -8.78 -4.17
N GLN A 222 -12.27 -9.99 -3.66
CA GLN A 222 -12.41 -10.22 -2.23
C GLN A 222 -11.70 -11.51 -1.81
N GLY A 223 -11.66 -11.71 -0.50
CA GLY A 223 -11.02 -12.84 0.12
C GLY A 223 -9.50 -12.80 0.00
N LEU A 224 -8.92 -11.61 0.19
CA LEU A 224 -7.48 -11.41 0.29
C LEU A 224 -7.09 -11.16 1.75
N ARG A 225 -5.93 -11.65 2.18
CA ARG A 225 -5.43 -11.42 3.55
C ARG A 225 -4.62 -10.13 3.65
N ASN A 226 -3.39 -10.14 3.14
CA ASN A 226 -2.47 -8.99 3.14
C ASN A 226 -1.81 -8.77 1.77
N ALA A 227 -2.55 -8.22 0.80
CA ALA A 227 -2.02 -7.99 -0.53
C ALA A 227 -1.18 -6.73 -0.46
N PHE A 228 0.12 -6.87 -0.70
CA PHE A 228 1.08 -5.82 -0.42
C PHE A 228 1.79 -5.32 -1.69
N ALA A 229 2.04 -6.16 -2.69
CA ALA A 229 2.72 -5.72 -3.91
C ALA A 229 1.79 -5.91 -5.12
N PRO A 230 1.02 -4.88 -5.51
CA PRO A 230 0.20 -4.92 -6.71
C PRO A 230 1.03 -4.52 -7.94
N ALA A 231 0.74 -5.11 -9.10
CA ALA A 231 1.30 -4.68 -10.38
C ALA A 231 0.40 -5.04 -11.55
N PHE A 232 0.38 -4.19 -12.59
CA PHE A 232 -0.13 -4.56 -13.90
C PHE A 232 1.02 -5.02 -14.80
N ASP A 233 0.81 -6.07 -15.59
CA ASP A 233 1.71 -6.37 -16.70
C ASP A 233 1.38 -5.52 -17.94
N ALA A 234 2.22 -5.62 -18.97
CA ALA A 234 2.06 -4.88 -20.23
C ALA A 234 0.78 -5.26 -21.01
N SER A 235 0.16 -6.40 -20.70
CA SER A 235 -1.13 -6.83 -21.27
C SER A 235 -2.33 -6.38 -20.43
N GLY A 236 -2.09 -5.67 -19.32
CA GLY A 236 -3.12 -5.21 -18.39
C GLY A 236 -3.62 -6.27 -17.42
N ASN A 237 -2.92 -7.39 -17.27
CA ASN A 237 -3.26 -8.37 -16.24
C ASN A 237 -2.83 -7.84 -14.86
N PHE A 238 -3.72 -7.95 -13.88
CA PHE A 238 -3.46 -7.49 -12.52
C PHE A 238 -2.89 -8.64 -11.68
N TYR A 239 -1.74 -8.42 -11.05
CA TYR A 239 -1.14 -9.35 -10.10
C TYR A 239 -1.00 -8.73 -8.72
N VAL A 240 -1.11 -9.56 -7.68
CA VAL A 240 -0.80 -9.18 -6.30
C VAL A 240 0.02 -10.27 -5.61
N ALA A 241 1.06 -9.86 -4.86
CA ALA A 241 1.73 -10.73 -3.89
C ALA A 241 1.07 -10.60 -2.52
N MET A 242 1.03 -11.72 -1.79
CA MET A 242 0.27 -11.89 -0.56
C MET A 242 1.11 -12.49 0.54
N ASN A 243 1.12 -11.90 1.74
CA ASN A 243 1.79 -12.55 2.85
C ASN A 243 1.04 -13.81 3.27
N SER A 244 1.78 -14.90 3.45
CA SER A 244 1.23 -16.12 4.04
C SER A 244 1.00 -15.94 5.54
N ASP A 245 0.17 -16.82 6.09
CA ASP A 245 -0.08 -16.97 7.52
C ASP A 245 1.15 -17.41 8.34
N ARG A 246 2.13 -18.06 7.69
CA ARG A 246 3.36 -18.56 8.33
C ARG A 246 4.60 -18.30 7.49
N ARG A 247 5.75 -18.24 8.16
CA ARG A 247 7.06 -17.98 7.54
C ARG A 247 7.50 -19.10 6.58
N ASP A 248 7.09 -20.34 6.83
CA ASP A 248 7.49 -21.54 6.09
C ASP A 248 6.58 -21.87 4.89
N VAL A 249 5.52 -21.09 4.70
CA VAL A 249 4.59 -21.26 3.58
C VAL A 249 4.95 -20.25 2.48
N PRO A 250 5.17 -20.69 1.23
CA PRO A 250 5.41 -19.78 0.11
C PRO A 250 4.27 -18.76 -0.03
N GLU A 251 4.64 -17.49 -0.15
CA GLU A 251 3.70 -16.39 -0.39
C GLU A 251 3.08 -16.52 -1.79
N PRO A 252 1.73 -16.59 -1.91
CA PRO A 252 1.12 -16.73 -3.21
C PRO A 252 1.16 -15.41 -4.00
N VAL A 253 1.29 -15.55 -5.32
CA VAL A 253 1.06 -14.48 -6.29
C VAL A 253 -0.21 -14.81 -7.06
N TYR A 254 -1.23 -13.98 -6.92
CA TYR A 254 -2.48 -14.13 -7.66
C TYR A 254 -2.47 -13.27 -8.91
N ARG A 255 -3.00 -13.81 -10.01
CA ARG A 255 -3.51 -13.01 -11.12
C ARG A 255 -4.99 -12.78 -10.87
N LEU A 256 -5.38 -11.53 -10.64
CA LEU A 256 -6.74 -11.16 -10.26
C LEU A 256 -7.60 -10.72 -11.45
N GLN A 257 -8.87 -11.08 -11.39
CA GLN A 257 -9.92 -10.57 -12.26
C GLN A 257 -11.10 -10.02 -11.43
N GLY A 258 -11.88 -9.13 -12.05
CA GLY A 258 -13.04 -8.54 -11.40
C GLY A 258 -14.08 -9.60 -11.02
N GLY A 259 -14.52 -9.58 -9.76
CA GLY A 259 -15.51 -10.49 -9.19
C GLY A 259 -14.92 -11.72 -8.48
N GLU A 260 -13.60 -11.90 -8.46
CA GLU A 260 -12.97 -13.08 -7.85
C GLU A 260 -13.02 -13.08 -6.31
N HIS A 261 -13.12 -14.28 -5.73
CA HIS A 261 -12.93 -14.55 -4.30
C HIS A 261 -11.66 -15.40 -4.14
N CYS A 262 -10.65 -14.88 -3.44
CA CYS A 262 -9.30 -15.47 -3.38
C CYS A 262 -9.10 -16.44 -2.21
N GLY A 263 -10.17 -16.80 -1.51
CA GLY A 263 -10.18 -17.92 -0.57
C GLY A 263 -9.89 -17.53 0.89
N PHE A 264 -9.60 -16.27 1.21
CA PHE A 264 -9.49 -15.83 2.60
C PHE A 264 -10.84 -15.30 3.12
N PRO A 265 -11.20 -15.53 4.39
CA PRO A 265 -10.64 -16.56 5.26
C PRO A 265 -11.11 -17.97 4.88
N TYR A 266 -12.11 -18.11 3.98
CA TYR A 266 -12.45 -19.29 3.14
C TYR A 266 -13.27 -18.84 1.91
#